data_AF-A0A522SDQ4-F1
#
_entry.id   AF-A0A522SDQ4-F1
#
_cell.length_a   1.000
_cell.length_b   1.000
_cell.length_c   1.000
_cell.angle_alpha   90.00
_cell.angle_beta   90.00
_cell.angle_gamma   90.00
#
_symmetry.space_group_name_H-M   'P 1'
#
loop_
_entity.id
_entity.type
_entity.pdbx_description
1 polymer ?
#
loop_
_entity_poly.entity_id
_entity_poly.type
_entity_poly.pdbx_seq_one_letter_code
_entity_poly.pdbx_strand_id
1 'polypeptide(L)'
;DPFLAPPRLHARQSERESARGAPSRPVMSSGPPQALPAGRPADGLLRAIADAAGIAPEILFARDARDVASEIGTILRLLAEGLPALLRARAAAKSMVKNPHRTMIGGADNNPLKFVPSPEEALEIMFSRRRPGYMDAARSVEDAFHDLKTHEIATYAAMQTALARLLEDISPHTIENKLAPSTFMSKKARAWDALLAAWSAREEVHENGMLDVFLAYFSEAYADASRER
;
A
#
# COMPACT_ATOMS: atom_id res chain seq x y z
N ASP A 1 -29.85 34.01 -66.07
CA ASP A 1 -31.25 33.84 -65.66
C ASP A 1 -31.29 33.68 -64.15
N PRO A 2 -32.00 34.57 -63.43
CA PRO A 2 -31.30 35.72 -62.87
C PRO A 2 -31.80 36.16 -61.48
N PHE A 3 -30.91 36.89 -60.78
CA PHE A 3 -31.22 38.16 -60.10
C PHE A 3 -32.03 38.11 -58.78
N LEU A 4 -31.76 38.94 -57.77
CA LEU A 4 -30.70 39.90 -57.48
C LEU A 4 -30.97 40.39 -56.04
N ALA A 5 -29.95 40.93 -55.40
CA ALA A 5 -30.07 41.81 -54.23
C ALA A 5 -30.99 43.04 -54.52
N PRO A 6 -31.37 43.82 -53.49
CA PRO A 6 -32.60 44.63 -53.43
C PRO A 6 -32.43 46.02 -54.08
N PRO A 7 -33.49 46.85 -54.08
CA PRO A 7 -33.29 48.29 -53.97
C PRO A 7 -33.96 48.88 -52.72
N ARG A 8 -33.25 49.89 -52.21
CA ARG A 8 -33.60 50.76 -51.09
C ARG A 8 -34.47 51.94 -51.55
N LEU A 9 -35.22 52.44 -50.56
CA LEU A 9 -35.65 53.83 -50.33
C LEU A 9 -36.66 54.45 -51.30
N HIS A 10 -37.83 54.82 -50.76
CA HIS A 10 -38.22 56.23 -50.71
C HIS A 10 -39.09 56.51 -49.47
N ALA A 11 -38.84 57.69 -48.92
CA ALA A 11 -39.42 58.26 -47.72
C ALA A 11 -40.92 58.58 -47.84
N ARG A 12 -41.63 58.59 -46.71
CA ARG A 12 -42.50 59.71 -46.33
C ARG A 12 -42.89 59.65 -44.85
N GLN A 13 -43.06 60.87 -44.34
CA GLN A 13 -43.24 61.31 -42.97
C GLN A 13 -44.65 61.07 -42.42
N SER A 14 -44.80 61.46 -41.15
CA SER A 14 -46.03 61.68 -40.36
C SER A 14 -46.49 60.41 -39.62
N GLU A 15 -46.75 60.39 -38.32
CA GLU A 15 -47.37 61.39 -37.46
C GLU A 15 -46.85 61.36 -36.01
N ARG A 16 -46.95 62.52 -35.37
CA ARG A 16 -46.86 62.70 -33.92
C ARG A 16 -48.07 62.07 -33.26
N GLU A 17 -47.88 61.30 -32.19
CA GLU A 17 -48.90 61.25 -31.14
C GLU A 17 -48.25 61.15 -29.76
N SER A 18 -48.67 62.09 -28.92
CA SER A 18 -48.28 62.27 -27.54
C SER A 18 -49.38 61.68 -26.67
N ALA A 19 -49.08 60.69 -25.82
CA ALA A 19 -49.88 60.43 -24.63
C ALA A 19 -49.18 59.55 -23.59
N ARG A 20 -48.91 60.19 -22.45
CA ARG A 20 -49.16 59.74 -21.06
C ARG A 20 -48.31 58.61 -20.48
N GLY A 21 -47.67 58.97 -19.37
CA GLY A 21 -46.87 58.10 -18.53
C GLY A 21 -47.67 57.06 -17.75
N ALA A 22 -46.97 55.98 -17.45
CA ALA A 22 -47.35 54.96 -16.49
C ALA A 22 -46.22 54.84 -15.43
N PRO A 23 -46.56 54.52 -14.17
CA PRO A 23 -45.65 54.70 -13.03
C PRO A 23 -44.57 53.62 -12.98
N SER A 24 -43.34 54.06 -12.74
CA SER A 24 -42.17 53.21 -12.49
C SER A 24 -42.35 52.45 -11.17
N ARG A 25 -42.49 51.12 -11.24
CA ARG A 25 -42.35 50.24 -10.06
C ARG A 25 -40.95 50.43 -9.47
N PRO A 26 -40.78 50.52 -8.14
CA PRO A 26 -39.46 50.54 -7.52
C PRO A 26 -38.79 49.19 -7.80
N VAL A 27 -37.72 49.22 -8.58
CA VAL A 27 -36.82 48.08 -8.74
C VAL A 27 -36.13 47.93 -7.40
N MET A 28 -36.46 46.87 -6.66
CA MET A 28 -35.71 46.49 -5.47
C MET A 28 -34.27 46.27 -5.91
N SER A 29 -33.37 47.15 -5.46
CA SER A 29 -31.94 46.98 -5.61
C SER A 29 -31.55 45.69 -4.87
N SER A 30 -31.35 44.61 -5.62
CA SER A 30 -30.59 43.47 -5.12
C SER A 30 -29.18 44.00 -4.89
N GLY A 31 -28.85 44.28 -3.63
CA GLY A 31 -27.49 44.59 -3.23
C GLY A 31 -26.54 43.51 -3.77
N PRO A 32 -25.28 43.86 -4.08
CA PRO A 32 -24.33 42.89 -4.58
C PRO A 32 -24.32 41.66 -3.66
N PRO A 33 -24.28 40.43 -4.20
CA PRO A 33 -24.19 39.24 -3.37
C PRO A 33 -23.00 39.45 -2.42
N GLN A 34 -23.26 39.42 -1.12
CA GLN A 34 -22.18 39.34 -0.14
C GLN A 34 -21.41 38.07 -0.49
N ALA A 35 -20.23 38.26 -1.08
CA ALA A 35 -19.28 37.19 -1.24
C ALA A 35 -19.02 36.64 0.16
N LEU A 36 -19.39 35.37 0.38
CA LEU A 36 -18.83 34.60 1.49
C LEU A 36 -17.33 34.92 1.55
N PRO A 37 -16.74 35.17 2.73
CA PRO A 37 -15.31 35.42 2.81
C PRO A 37 -14.63 34.24 2.12
N ALA A 38 -14.03 34.51 0.96
CA ALA A 38 -13.23 33.52 0.28
C ALA A 38 -12.12 33.19 1.27
N GLY A 39 -12.24 32.03 1.92
CA GLY A 39 -11.21 31.52 2.81
C GLY A 39 -9.87 31.59 2.09
N ARG A 40 -8.77 31.81 2.82
CA ARG A 40 -7.47 31.95 2.15
C ARG A 40 -7.26 30.70 1.27
N PRO A 41 -6.70 30.83 0.06
CA PRO A 41 -6.47 29.67 -0.81
C PRO A 41 -5.73 28.51 -0.11
N ALA A 42 -4.86 28.84 0.86
CA ALA A 42 -4.19 27.89 1.73
C ALA A 42 -5.14 27.08 2.64
N ASP A 43 -6.20 27.69 3.16
CA ASP A 43 -7.18 27.04 4.03
C ASP A 43 -7.96 25.96 3.25
N GLY A 44 -8.20 26.18 1.96
CA GLY A 44 -8.82 25.18 1.09
C GLY A 44 -7.94 23.93 0.90
N LEU A 45 -6.63 24.13 0.70
CA LEU A 45 -5.67 23.03 0.58
C LEU A 45 -5.50 22.28 1.91
N LEU A 46 -5.32 23.00 3.01
CA LEU A 46 -5.20 22.39 4.34
C LEU A 46 -6.46 21.63 4.73
N ARG A 47 -7.65 22.10 4.36
CA ARG A 47 -8.90 21.34 4.55
C ARG A 47 -8.88 20.02 3.81
N ALA A 48 -8.53 20.04 2.51
CA ALA A 48 -8.46 18.82 1.71
C ALA A 48 -7.47 17.80 2.28
N ILE A 49 -6.33 18.26 2.79
CA ILE A 49 -5.34 17.42 3.47
C ILE A 49 -5.92 16.85 4.77
N ALA A 50 -6.56 17.67 5.61
CA ALA A 50 -7.16 17.23 6.87
C ALA A 50 -8.27 16.19 6.64
N ASP A 51 -9.15 16.45 5.67
CA ASP A 51 -10.23 15.55 5.28
C ASP A 51 -9.67 14.19 4.80
N ALA A 52 -8.64 14.21 3.95
CA ALA A 52 -7.98 13.00 3.46
C ALA A 52 -7.23 12.23 4.57
N ALA A 53 -6.67 12.94 5.55
CA ALA A 53 -5.99 12.36 6.71
C ALA A 53 -6.96 11.90 7.82
N GLY A 54 -8.24 12.25 7.74
CA GLY A 54 -9.25 11.92 8.75
C GLY A 54 -9.10 12.69 10.06
N ILE A 55 -8.55 13.91 10.02
CA ILE A 55 -8.34 14.77 11.19
C ILE A 55 -9.16 16.07 11.07
N ALA A 56 -9.40 16.74 12.21
CA ALA A 56 -10.10 18.01 12.23
C ALA A 56 -9.28 19.11 11.52
N PRO A 57 -9.83 19.82 10.52
CA PRO A 57 -9.11 20.87 9.78
C PRO A 57 -8.56 22.01 10.65
N GLU A 58 -9.22 22.29 11.78
CA GLU A 58 -8.84 23.31 12.75
C GLU A 58 -7.44 23.08 13.32
N ILE A 59 -6.99 21.81 13.40
CA ILE A 59 -5.64 21.45 13.85
C ILE A 59 -4.59 22.00 12.86
N LEU A 60 -4.87 21.94 11.56
CA LEU A 60 -3.96 22.44 10.53
C LEU A 60 -4.06 23.96 10.36
N PHE A 61 -5.27 24.53 10.49
CA PHE A 61 -5.49 25.99 10.39
C PHE A 61 -4.83 26.78 11.52
N ALA A 62 -4.60 26.15 12.67
CA ALA A 62 -3.90 26.76 13.80
C ALA A 62 -2.39 26.95 13.56
N ARG A 63 -1.84 26.41 12.46
CA ARG A 63 -0.41 26.45 12.13
C ARG A 63 -0.14 27.27 10.86
N ASP A 64 1.12 27.65 10.65
CA ASP A 64 1.53 28.22 9.37
C ASP A 64 1.42 27.16 8.26
N ALA A 65 0.78 27.54 7.15
CA ALA A 65 0.51 26.62 6.06
C ALA A 65 1.78 26.10 5.36
N ARG A 66 2.86 26.89 5.31
CA ARG A 66 4.14 26.45 4.73
C ARG A 66 4.83 25.45 5.64
N ASP A 67 4.77 25.65 6.95
CA ASP A 67 5.34 24.72 7.92
C ASP A 67 4.65 23.35 7.81
N VAL A 68 3.31 23.34 7.77
CA VAL A 68 2.53 22.10 7.58
C VAL A 68 2.88 21.43 6.25
N ALA A 69 2.95 22.19 5.15
CA ALA A 69 3.29 21.64 3.84
C ALA A 69 4.72 21.04 3.81
N SER A 70 5.69 21.72 4.43
CA SER A 70 7.08 21.26 4.54
C SER A 70 7.19 19.97 5.35
N GLU A 71 6.44 19.88 6.45
CA GLU A 71 6.40 18.70 7.30
C GLU A 71 5.77 17.50 6.59
N ILE A 72 4.67 17.69 5.85
CA ILE A 72 4.06 16.65 5.02
C ILE A 72 5.04 16.17 3.96
N GLY A 73 5.72 17.08 3.26
CA GLY A 73 6.75 16.73 2.27
C GLY A 73 7.90 15.92 2.89
N THR A 74 8.33 16.28 4.09
CA THR A 74 9.36 15.54 4.85
C THR A 74 8.90 14.13 5.21
N ILE A 75 7.65 13.97 5.68
CA ILE A 75 7.07 12.66 5.99
C ILE A 75 6.99 11.79 4.72
N LEU A 76 6.52 12.34 3.60
CA LEU A 76 6.46 11.63 2.32
C LEU A 76 7.84 11.13 1.89
N ARG A 77 8.87 11.97 2.06
CA ARG A 77 10.25 11.61 1.76
C ARG A 77 10.74 10.46 2.63
N LEU A 78 10.51 10.52 3.94
CA LEU A 78 10.89 9.46 4.88
C LEU A 78 10.19 8.14 4.54
N LEU A 79 8.91 8.17 4.17
CA LEU A 79 8.16 6.99 3.76
C LEU A 79 8.71 6.38 2.47
N ALA A 80 9.04 7.22 1.48
CA ALA A 80 9.63 6.79 0.21
C ALA A 80 11.06 6.22 0.38
N GLU A 81 11.77 6.55 1.45
CA GLU A 81 13.07 5.97 1.80
C GLU A 81 12.91 4.67 2.60
N GLY A 82 12.03 4.67 3.60
CA GLY A 82 11.88 3.57 4.56
C GLY A 82 11.14 2.36 4.01
N LEU A 83 10.02 2.55 3.31
CA LEU A 83 9.21 1.43 2.80
C LEU A 83 10.00 0.55 1.81
N PRO A 84 10.74 1.10 0.83
CA PRO A 84 11.55 0.27 -0.05
C PRO A 84 12.63 -0.53 0.68
N ALA A 85 13.23 0.04 1.74
CA ALA A 85 14.22 -0.68 2.55
C ALA A 85 13.61 -1.91 3.23
N LEU A 86 12.42 -1.77 3.82
CA LEU A 86 11.68 -2.89 4.42
C LEU A 86 11.27 -3.93 3.37
N LEU A 87 10.80 -3.49 2.21
CA LEU A 87 10.42 -4.40 1.11
C LEU A 87 11.62 -5.19 0.58
N ARG A 88 12.81 -4.58 0.48
CA ARG A 88 14.06 -5.28 0.12
C ARG A 88 14.50 -6.26 1.20
N ALA A 89 14.43 -5.88 2.48
CA ALA A 89 14.75 -6.78 3.59
C ALA A 89 13.86 -8.03 3.59
N ARG A 90 12.55 -7.85 3.37
CA ARG A 90 11.60 -8.95 3.14
C ARG A 90 11.99 -9.82 1.95
N ALA A 91 12.34 -9.22 0.81
CA ALA A 91 12.71 -9.97 -0.40
C ALA A 91 13.98 -10.80 -0.17
N ALA A 92 14.97 -10.24 0.54
CA ALA A 92 16.18 -10.94 0.95
C ALA A 92 15.85 -12.12 1.88
N ALA A 93 15.05 -11.90 2.92
CA ALA A 93 14.61 -12.96 3.84
C ALA A 93 13.87 -14.09 3.12
N LYS A 94 12.99 -13.77 2.16
CA LYS A 94 12.30 -14.76 1.33
C LYS A 94 13.27 -15.58 0.46
N SER A 95 14.32 -14.95 -0.07
CA SER A 95 15.33 -15.62 -0.92
C SER A 95 16.27 -16.54 -0.14
N MET A 96 16.45 -16.31 1.17
CA MET A 96 17.23 -17.21 2.04
C MET A 96 16.51 -18.54 2.30
N VAL A 97 15.19 -18.58 2.08
CA VAL A 97 14.32 -19.71 2.44
C VAL A 97 13.95 -20.55 1.21
N LYS A 98 14.10 -20.02 -0.02
CA LYS A 98 13.88 -20.72 -1.30
C LYS A 98 14.93 -20.35 -2.34
N ASN A 99 15.34 -21.33 -3.16
CA ASN A 99 16.04 -21.09 -4.43
C ASN A 99 15.27 -20.05 -5.28
N PRO A 100 15.95 -19.09 -5.90
CA PRO A 100 15.39 -17.78 -6.24
C PRO A 100 14.44 -17.84 -7.43
N HIS A 101 13.13 -17.79 -7.17
CA HIS A 101 12.18 -17.31 -8.18
C HIS A 101 12.08 -15.79 -8.09
N ARG A 102 12.72 -15.13 -9.05
CA ARG A 102 12.70 -13.69 -9.27
C ARG A 102 11.28 -13.22 -9.55
N THR A 103 10.78 -12.26 -8.79
CA THR A 103 9.57 -11.51 -9.14
C THR A 103 9.83 -10.74 -10.43
N MET A 104 9.18 -11.16 -11.50
CA MET A 104 9.20 -10.45 -12.78
C MET A 104 8.34 -9.19 -12.66
N ILE A 105 8.86 -8.06 -13.14
CA ILE A 105 8.08 -6.83 -13.28
C ILE A 105 6.91 -7.12 -14.24
N GLY A 106 5.69 -6.77 -13.85
CA GLY A 106 4.49 -6.98 -14.65
C GLY A 106 4.29 -5.86 -15.69
N GLY A 107 3.46 -6.10 -16.70
CA GLY A 107 3.18 -5.11 -17.76
C GLY A 107 2.32 -3.91 -17.31
N ALA A 108 1.69 -3.96 -16.13
CA ALA A 108 0.85 -2.91 -15.57
C ALA A 108 0.82 -2.99 -14.03
N ASP A 109 0.37 -1.91 -13.38
CA ASP A 109 0.25 -1.81 -11.91
C ASP A 109 1.57 -2.07 -11.15
N ASN A 110 2.69 -1.56 -11.64
CA ASN A 110 3.96 -1.65 -10.91
C ASN A 110 3.99 -0.67 -9.75
N ASN A 111 4.35 -1.14 -8.57
CA ASN A 111 4.53 -0.28 -7.40
C ASN A 111 5.89 0.46 -7.49
N PRO A 112 5.92 1.80 -7.61
CA PRO A 112 7.16 2.57 -7.66
C PRO A 112 8.05 2.33 -6.42
N LEU A 113 7.50 2.12 -5.23
CA LEU A 113 8.27 1.84 -4.01
C LEU A 113 8.99 0.48 -4.05
N LYS A 114 8.56 -0.44 -4.93
CA LYS A 114 9.21 -1.76 -5.11
C LYS A 114 10.28 -1.73 -6.21
N PHE A 115 10.06 -0.94 -7.26
CA PHE A 115 10.81 -1.07 -8.51
C PHE A 115 11.65 0.15 -8.89
N VAL A 116 11.38 1.31 -8.30
CA VAL A 116 12.13 2.55 -8.57
C VAL A 116 13.22 2.71 -7.50
N PRO A 117 14.51 2.80 -7.89
CA PRO A 117 15.59 2.88 -6.91
C PRO A 117 15.64 4.20 -6.14
N SER A 118 15.32 5.33 -6.80
CA SER A 118 15.38 6.67 -6.21
C SER A 118 14.07 7.00 -5.48
N PRO A 119 14.12 7.42 -4.21
CA PRO A 119 12.96 7.92 -3.48
C PRO A 119 12.33 9.15 -4.15
N GLU A 120 13.14 10.04 -4.72
CA GLU A 120 12.68 11.22 -5.47
C GLU A 120 11.87 10.81 -6.69
N GLU A 121 12.42 9.92 -7.52
CA GLU A 121 11.73 9.45 -8.72
C GLU A 121 10.45 8.68 -8.36
N ALA A 122 10.47 7.89 -7.27
CA ALA A 122 9.28 7.20 -6.80
C ALA A 122 8.17 8.19 -6.42
N LEU A 123 8.50 9.25 -5.68
CA LEU A 123 7.56 10.32 -5.32
C LEU A 123 7.05 11.08 -6.56
N GLU A 124 7.93 11.41 -7.49
CA GLU A 124 7.54 12.03 -8.76
C GLU A 124 6.53 11.17 -9.50
N ILE A 125 6.77 9.86 -9.60
CA ILE A 125 5.84 8.91 -10.25
C ILE A 125 4.49 8.90 -9.51
N MET A 126 4.52 8.75 -8.18
CA MET A 126 3.33 8.65 -7.34
C MET A 126 2.40 9.87 -7.42
N PHE A 127 2.97 11.08 -7.51
CA PHE A 127 2.23 12.34 -7.54
C PHE A 127 2.06 12.94 -8.95
N SER A 128 2.73 12.40 -9.97
CA SER A 128 2.53 12.80 -11.36
C SER A 128 1.14 12.38 -11.90
N ARG A 129 0.68 13.06 -12.95
CA ARG A 129 -0.56 12.68 -13.64
C ARG A 129 -0.38 11.32 -14.32
N ARG A 130 -0.93 10.26 -13.69
CA ARG A 130 -1.03 8.85 -14.17
C ARG A 130 0.06 8.45 -15.18
N ARG A 131 1.21 8.00 -14.68
CA ARG A 131 2.25 7.38 -15.51
C ARG A 131 1.81 5.95 -15.90
N PRO A 132 1.59 5.65 -17.20
CA PRO A 132 1.16 4.31 -17.61
C PRO A 132 2.12 3.24 -17.09
N GLY A 133 1.56 2.15 -16.55
CA GLY A 133 2.32 1.02 -16.02
C GLY A 133 2.69 1.11 -14.54
N TYR A 134 2.43 2.23 -13.85
CA TYR A 134 2.68 2.39 -12.41
C TYR A 134 1.40 2.66 -11.62
N MET A 135 1.38 2.21 -10.36
CA MET A 135 0.34 2.52 -9.39
C MET A 135 0.37 4.02 -8.98
N ASP A 136 -0.77 4.55 -8.55
CA ASP A 136 -0.83 5.88 -7.92
C ASP A 136 -0.29 5.88 -6.48
N ALA A 137 -0.14 7.06 -5.88
CA ALA A 137 0.43 7.22 -4.55
C ALA A 137 -0.25 6.35 -3.48
N ALA A 138 -1.58 6.39 -3.39
CA ALA A 138 -2.33 5.67 -2.36
C ALA A 138 -2.20 4.16 -2.55
N ARG A 139 -2.45 3.64 -3.76
CA ARG A 139 -2.32 2.22 -4.06
C ARG A 139 -0.91 1.71 -3.85
N SER A 140 0.12 2.51 -4.16
CA SER A 140 1.53 2.14 -3.95
C SER A 140 1.84 1.92 -2.47
N VAL A 141 1.34 2.79 -1.61
CA VAL A 141 1.55 2.68 -0.15
C VAL A 141 0.72 1.53 0.43
N GLU A 142 -0.54 1.37 0.02
CA GLU A 142 -1.40 0.26 0.45
C GLU A 142 -0.82 -1.10 0.06
N ASP A 143 -0.36 -1.25 -1.19
CA ASP A 143 0.28 -2.47 -1.68
C ASP A 143 1.59 -2.78 -0.95
N ALA A 144 2.38 -1.76 -0.59
CA ALA A 144 3.58 -1.94 0.22
C ALA A 144 3.24 -2.43 1.64
N PHE A 145 2.26 -1.83 2.31
CA PHE A 145 1.82 -2.25 3.64
C PHE A 145 1.18 -3.64 3.64
N HIS A 146 0.37 -3.94 2.62
CA HIS A 146 -0.22 -5.27 2.44
C HIS A 146 0.88 -6.34 2.36
N ASP A 147 1.88 -6.12 1.52
CA ASP A 147 3.00 -7.05 1.37
C ASP A 147 3.78 -7.26 2.66
N LEU A 148 4.07 -6.19 3.40
CA LEU A 148 4.78 -6.25 4.66
C LEU A 148 3.96 -6.99 5.72
N LYS A 149 2.67 -6.67 5.87
CA LYS A 149 1.79 -7.32 6.84
C LYS A 149 1.60 -8.81 6.53
N THR A 150 1.37 -9.14 5.27
CA THR A 150 1.22 -10.53 4.83
C THR A 150 2.50 -11.32 5.08
N HIS A 151 3.67 -10.73 4.81
CA HIS A 151 4.95 -11.35 5.15
C HIS A 151 5.08 -11.66 6.63
N GLU A 152 4.85 -10.67 7.49
CA GLU A 152 5.09 -10.77 8.92
C GLU A 152 4.21 -11.85 9.55
N ILE A 153 2.93 -11.87 9.18
CA ILE A 153 1.99 -12.87 9.67
C ILE A 153 2.38 -14.28 9.19
N ALA A 154 2.75 -14.42 7.91
CA ALA A 154 3.19 -15.71 7.36
C ALA A 154 4.48 -16.19 8.02
N THR A 155 5.45 -15.30 8.26
CA THR A 155 6.70 -15.61 8.96
C THR A 155 6.44 -16.10 10.37
N TYR A 156 5.57 -15.42 11.13
CA TYR A 156 5.23 -15.83 12.48
C TYR A 156 4.53 -17.21 12.51
N ALA A 157 3.54 -17.43 11.63
CA ALA A 157 2.83 -18.70 11.53
C ALA A 157 3.76 -19.86 11.11
N ALA A 158 4.66 -19.61 10.16
CA ALA A 158 5.65 -20.57 9.71
C ALA A 158 6.64 -20.93 10.81
N MET A 159 7.09 -19.95 11.60
CA MET A 159 8.00 -20.18 12.72
C MET A 159 7.37 -21.06 13.79
N GLN A 160 6.11 -20.81 14.16
CA GLN A 160 5.38 -21.65 15.12
C GLN A 160 5.22 -23.08 14.61
N THR A 161 4.81 -23.23 13.34
CA THR A 161 4.57 -24.54 12.73
C THR A 161 5.87 -25.35 12.60
N ALA A 162 6.94 -24.72 12.12
CA ALA A 162 8.23 -25.37 11.94
C ALA A 162 8.85 -25.81 13.27
N LEU A 163 8.77 -24.97 14.30
CA LEU A 163 9.28 -25.31 15.63
C LEU A 163 8.47 -26.44 16.26
N ALA A 164 7.13 -26.38 16.19
CA ALA A 164 6.27 -27.44 16.70
C ALA A 164 6.58 -28.80 16.04
N ARG A 165 6.72 -28.81 14.70
CA ARG A 165 7.09 -30.01 13.95
C ARG A 165 8.47 -30.53 14.33
N LEU A 166 9.45 -29.64 14.46
CA LEU A 166 10.81 -30.02 14.85
C LEU A 166 10.82 -30.71 16.22
N LEU A 167 10.13 -30.13 17.21
CA LEU A 167 10.03 -30.67 18.57
C LEU A 167 9.26 -31.99 18.62
N GLU A 168 8.17 -32.11 17.84
CA GLU A 168 7.39 -33.34 17.75
C GLU A 168 8.19 -34.50 17.15
N ASP A 169 8.98 -34.22 16.10
CA ASP A 169 9.79 -35.21 15.38
C ASP A 169 10.93 -35.80 16.23
N ILE A 170 11.39 -35.06 17.24
CA ILE A 170 12.43 -35.49 18.20
C ILE A 170 11.85 -35.80 19.58
N SER A 171 10.52 -35.78 19.75
CA SER A 171 9.92 -36.01 21.04
C SER A 171 10.16 -37.48 21.48
N PRO A 172 10.49 -37.72 22.76
CA PRO A 172 10.67 -39.09 23.25
C PRO A 172 9.45 -39.98 22.97
N HIS A 173 8.24 -39.43 23.05
CA HIS A 173 7.00 -40.17 22.80
C HIS A 173 6.85 -40.59 21.34
N THR A 174 7.13 -39.68 20.41
CA THR A 174 7.06 -39.93 18.96
C THR A 174 8.07 -41.00 18.55
N ILE A 175 9.26 -40.97 19.14
CA ILE A 175 10.29 -41.98 18.92
C ILE A 175 9.85 -43.32 19.54
N GLU A 176 9.43 -43.34 20.80
CA GLU A 176 8.92 -44.55 21.49
C GLU A 176 7.81 -45.26 20.72
N ASN A 177 6.92 -44.52 20.05
CA ASN A 177 5.81 -45.06 19.28
C ASN A 177 6.25 -45.68 17.94
N LYS A 178 7.40 -45.26 17.39
CA LYS A 178 7.99 -45.83 16.17
C LYS A 178 8.82 -47.10 16.43
N LEU A 179 9.12 -47.41 17.69
CA LEU A 179 9.88 -48.61 18.05
C LEU A 179 9.05 -49.89 17.95
N ALA A 180 9.59 -50.89 17.24
CA ALA A 180 9.03 -52.24 17.25
C ALA A 180 9.05 -52.87 18.66
N PRO A 181 8.10 -53.75 18.99
CA PRO A 181 8.12 -54.50 20.26
C PRO A 181 9.38 -55.38 20.35
N SER A 182 9.96 -55.48 21.55
CA SER A 182 11.14 -56.31 21.84
C SER A 182 11.00 -56.95 23.22
N THR A 183 11.41 -58.21 23.32
CA THR A 183 11.39 -59.01 24.55
C THR A 183 12.69 -58.93 25.37
N PHE A 184 13.79 -58.46 24.77
CA PHE A 184 15.13 -58.53 25.38
C PHE A 184 15.63 -57.22 26.01
N MET A 185 15.04 -56.09 25.64
CA MET A 185 15.45 -54.76 26.10
C MET A 185 14.26 -53.93 26.53
N SER A 186 14.44 -53.13 27.59
CA SER A 186 13.39 -52.21 28.03
C SER A 186 13.04 -51.21 26.92
N LYS A 187 11.75 -50.90 26.76
CA LYS A 187 11.27 -49.94 25.75
C LYS A 187 11.92 -48.57 25.92
N LYS A 188 12.13 -48.14 27.17
CA LYS A 188 12.75 -46.86 27.52
C LYS A 188 14.23 -46.77 27.11
N ALA A 189 15.03 -47.80 27.38
CA ALA A 189 16.44 -47.79 26.99
C ALA A 189 16.61 -47.70 25.47
N ARG A 190 15.84 -48.50 24.72
CA ARG A 190 15.87 -48.43 23.25
C ARG A 190 15.37 -47.10 22.71
N ALA A 191 14.39 -46.47 23.37
CA ALA A 191 13.89 -45.17 22.95
C ALA A 191 14.92 -44.05 23.17
N TRP A 192 15.71 -44.14 24.24
CA TRP A 192 16.85 -43.25 24.46
C TRP A 192 17.91 -43.40 23.36
N ASP A 193 18.29 -44.64 23.04
CA ASP A 193 19.26 -44.91 21.97
C ASP A 193 18.73 -44.41 20.60
N ALA A 194 17.44 -44.63 20.33
CA ALA A 194 16.78 -44.16 19.12
C ALA A 194 16.68 -42.62 19.06
N LEU A 195 16.49 -41.95 20.20
CA LEU A 195 16.50 -40.50 20.29
C LEU A 195 17.88 -39.93 19.94
N LEU A 196 18.94 -40.47 20.55
CA LEU A 196 20.31 -40.06 20.25
C LEU A 196 20.66 -40.29 18.77
N ALA A 197 20.31 -41.46 18.22
CA ALA A 197 20.51 -41.74 16.80
C ALA A 197 19.74 -40.77 15.89
N ALA A 198 18.50 -40.45 16.24
CA ALA A 198 17.67 -39.51 15.48
C ALA A 198 18.18 -38.05 15.56
N TRP A 199 18.79 -37.68 16.68
CA TRP A 199 19.47 -36.39 16.85
C TRP A 199 20.73 -36.32 16.00
N SER A 200 21.66 -37.26 16.17
CA SER A 200 22.93 -37.30 15.44
C SER A 200 22.74 -37.40 13.92
N ALA A 201 21.78 -38.21 13.44
CA ALA A 201 21.48 -38.32 12.01
C ALA A 201 21.04 -37.00 11.38
N ARG A 202 20.47 -36.07 12.17
CA ARG A 202 20.08 -34.73 11.69
C ARG A 202 21.22 -33.72 11.81
N GLU A 203 22.11 -33.87 12.79
CA GLU A 203 23.29 -33.01 12.89
C GLU A 203 24.33 -33.33 11.80
N GLU A 204 24.58 -34.61 11.52
CA GLU A 204 25.64 -35.01 10.57
C GLU A 204 25.32 -34.69 9.11
N VAL A 205 24.03 -34.61 8.76
CA VAL A 205 23.57 -34.35 7.38
C VAL A 205 23.63 -32.86 7.02
N HIS A 206 23.71 -31.99 8.02
CA HIS A 206 23.47 -30.55 7.87
C HIS A 206 24.67 -29.74 8.39
N GLU A 207 25.16 -28.79 7.59
CA GLU A 207 26.30 -27.94 7.96
C GLU A 207 26.02 -27.13 9.24
N ASN A 208 24.76 -26.72 9.46
CA ASN A 208 24.32 -26.05 10.68
C ASN A 208 23.46 -26.95 11.59
N GLY A 209 23.51 -28.26 11.40
CA GLY A 209 22.76 -29.25 12.16
C GLY A 209 21.25 -28.99 12.20
N MET A 210 20.67 -28.94 13.40
CA MET A 210 19.23 -28.79 13.61
C MET A 210 18.63 -27.48 13.05
N LEU A 211 19.45 -26.45 12.84
CA LEU A 211 19.00 -25.20 12.24
C LEU A 211 18.55 -25.40 10.80
N ASP A 212 19.25 -26.23 10.01
CA ASP A 212 18.88 -26.47 8.62
C ASP A 212 17.57 -27.28 8.50
N VAL A 213 17.34 -28.21 9.45
CA VAL A 213 16.05 -28.94 9.56
C VAL A 213 14.92 -27.98 9.87
N PHE A 214 15.13 -27.07 10.82
CA PHE A 214 14.16 -26.01 11.13
C PHE A 214 13.88 -25.13 9.91
N LEU A 215 14.91 -24.67 9.20
CA LEU A 215 14.77 -23.80 8.03
C LEU A 215 14.02 -24.51 6.89
N ALA A 216 14.22 -25.82 6.72
CA ALA A 216 13.45 -26.62 5.76
C ALA A 216 11.96 -26.64 6.12
N TYR A 217 11.61 -26.96 7.38
CA TYR A 217 10.22 -26.96 7.84
C TYR A 217 9.59 -25.56 7.80
N PHE A 218 10.37 -24.53 8.11
CA PHE A 218 9.96 -23.14 8.00
C PHE A 218 9.64 -22.77 6.56
N SER A 219 10.46 -23.18 5.59
CA SER A 219 10.22 -22.91 4.16
C SER A 219 8.93 -23.52 3.66
N GLU A 220 8.64 -24.76 4.06
CA GLU A 220 7.40 -25.46 3.75
C GLU A 220 6.19 -24.74 4.36
N ALA A 221 6.21 -24.51 5.68
CA ALA A 221 5.12 -23.86 6.39
C ALA A 221 4.89 -22.40 5.91
N TYR A 222 5.95 -21.69 5.55
CA TYR A 222 5.86 -20.35 4.97
C TYR A 222 5.20 -20.37 3.59
N ALA A 223 5.52 -21.36 2.75
CA ALA A 223 4.90 -21.52 1.45
C ALA A 223 3.40 -21.83 1.57
N ASP A 224 2.98 -22.60 2.58
CA ASP A 224 1.57 -22.85 2.86
C ASP A 224 0.86 -21.59 3.37
N ALA A 225 1.42 -20.93 4.39
CA ALA A 225 0.84 -19.72 4.97
C ALA A 225 0.74 -18.54 3.98
N SER A 226 1.59 -18.53 2.95
CA SER A 226 1.56 -17.52 1.89
C SER A 226 0.66 -17.87 0.70
N ARG A 227 0.14 -19.11 0.61
CA ARG A 227 -0.82 -19.55 -0.43
C ARG A 227 -2.28 -19.40 -0.01
N GLU A 228 -2.58 -19.44 1.28
CA GLU A 228 -3.95 -19.39 1.81
C GLU A 228 -4.57 -17.98 1.82
N ARG A 229 -3.97 -16.98 1.17
CA ARG A 229 -4.45 -15.59 1.12
C ARG A 229 -4.20 -14.94 -0.23
#